data_AF-A0AAW3EE63-F1
#
_entry.id   AF-A0AAW3EE63-F1
#
_cell.length_a   1.000
_cell.length_b   1.000
_cell.length_c   1.000
_cell.angle_alpha   90.00
_cell.angle_beta   90.00
_cell.angle_gamma   90.00
#
_symmetry.space_group_name_H-M   'P 1'
#
loop_
_entity.id
_entity.type
_entity.pdbx_description
1 polymer ?
#
loop_
_entity_poly.entity_id
_entity_poly.type
_entity_poly.pdbx_seq_one_letter_code
_entity_poly.pdbx_strand_id
1 'polypeptide(L)'
;MRALLPVFTALLLAGCVTNPQSCDPTTGDVNIVTKFNCNYSGTWDQRVTEKQQTLQHEQALNKEFNAVYAAIEQEKTQSNASVTAKRKSQQELQRSMNNLVAQLKKKSAGRADAQKEIAALEKSMKEAQNRPSESEMQKQMELQKLQGQLTGLQKMLEPQ
;
A
#
# COMPACT_ATOMS: atom_id res chain seq x y z
N MET A 1 73.24 -30.85 -30.00
CA MET A 1 72.09 -30.00 -30.41
C MET A 1 71.12 -30.00 -29.24
N ARG A 2 70.98 -28.90 -28.48
CA ARG A 2 69.85 -27.93 -28.56
C ARG A 2 68.49 -28.68 -28.60
N ALA A 3 67.57 -28.57 -27.64
CA ALA A 3 67.16 -27.39 -26.88
C ALA A 3 66.49 -27.73 -25.52
N LEU A 4 66.57 -26.76 -24.61
CA LEU A 4 65.71 -26.55 -23.43
C LEU A 4 64.27 -26.20 -23.87
N LEU A 5 63.25 -26.69 -23.15
CA LEU A 5 62.18 -25.85 -22.58
C LEU A 5 61.27 -26.66 -21.62
N PRO A 6 60.89 -26.11 -20.45
CA PRO A 6 60.00 -26.73 -19.48
C PRO A 6 58.54 -26.43 -19.81
N VAL A 7 57.65 -27.44 -19.78
CA VAL A 7 56.21 -27.23 -19.91
C VAL A 7 55.62 -27.01 -18.52
N PHE A 8 55.31 -25.74 -18.27
CA PHE A 8 54.48 -25.23 -17.18
C PHE A 8 53.06 -25.80 -17.36
N THR A 9 52.69 -26.81 -16.57
CA THR A 9 51.30 -27.29 -16.51
C THR A 9 50.51 -26.32 -15.63
N ALA A 10 49.77 -25.42 -16.27
CA ALA A 10 48.84 -24.51 -15.62
C ALA A 10 47.77 -25.31 -14.86
N LEU A 11 47.64 -25.04 -13.56
CA LEU A 11 46.44 -25.39 -12.79
C LEU A 11 45.24 -24.71 -13.45
N LEU A 12 44.46 -25.48 -14.21
CA LEU A 12 43.11 -25.08 -14.60
C LEU A 12 42.22 -25.20 -13.36
N LEU A 13 42.03 -24.08 -12.66
CA LEU A 13 40.94 -23.91 -11.71
C LEU A 13 39.63 -24.04 -12.49
N ALA A 14 39.00 -25.21 -12.41
CA ALA A 14 37.62 -25.41 -12.82
C ALA A 14 36.74 -24.52 -11.94
N GLY A 15 36.36 -23.35 -12.46
CA GLY A 15 35.34 -22.51 -11.85
C GLY A 15 34.00 -23.24 -11.93
N CYS A 16 33.50 -23.71 -10.79
CA CYS A 16 32.15 -24.24 -10.66
C CYS A 16 31.14 -23.19 -11.12
N VAL A 17 30.35 -23.53 -12.13
CA VAL A 17 29.11 -22.86 -12.50
C VAL A 17 28.23 -22.79 -11.25
N THR A 18 28.03 -21.60 -10.71
CA THR A 18 27.11 -21.36 -9.60
C THR A 18 25.69 -21.56 -10.11
N ASN A 19 25.07 -22.67 -9.69
CA ASN A 19 23.67 -22.97 -9.95
C ASN A 19 22.77 -21.97 -9.20
N PRO A 20 21.86 -21.23 -9.86
CA PRO A 20 20.98 -20.24 -9.21
C PRO A 20 20.05 -20.84 -8.13
N GLN A 21 19.90 -22.16 -8.09
CA GLN A 21 19.12 -22.86 -7.06
C GLN A 21 19.78 -22.84 -5.66
N SER A 22 21.04 -22.39 -5.53
CA SER A 22 21.75 -22.28 -4.25
C SER A 22 21.72 -20.88 -3.60
N CYS A 23 21.01 -19.90 -4.18
CA CYS A 23 20.72 -18.60 -3.55
C CYS A 23 19.34 -18.62 -2.84
N ASP A 24 18.98 -19.71 -2.16
CA ASP A 24 17.77 -19.78 -1.31
C ASP A 24 18.12 -19.47 0.16
N PRO A 25 17.75 -18.29 0.69
CA PRO A 25 18.08 -17.88 2.05
C PRO A 25 17.29 -18.62 3.15
N THR A 26 16.36 -19.52 2.79
CA THR A 26 15.61 -20.34 3.75
C THR A 26 16.35 -21.61 4.14
N THR A 27 17.40 -21.98 3.40
CA THR A 27 18.31 -23.08 3.75
C THR A 27 19.50 -22.50 4.53
N GLY A 28 19.53 -22.76 5.83
CA GLY A 28 20.25 -22.00 6.85
C GLY A 28 21.78 -21.97 6.84
N ASP A 29 22.46 -22.35 5.74
CA ASP A 29 23.93 -22.42 5.70
C ASP A 29 24.50 -21.83 4.41
N VAL A 30 24.33 -20.52 4.19
CA VAL A 30 25.05 -19.80 3.13
C VAL A 30 26.27 -19.08 3.71
N ASN A 31 27.46 -19.59 3.36
CA ASN A 31 28.77 -19.02 3.72
C ASN A 31 28.86 -17.54 3.29
N ILE A 32 29.63 -16.72 4.03
CA ILE A 32 29.72 -15.25 3.86
C ILE A 32 30.10 -14.85 2.41
N VAL A 33 30.94 -15.67 1.76
CA VAL A 33 31.38 -15.49 0.37
C VAL A 33 30.23 -15.71 -0.63
N THR A 34 29.36 -16.68 -0.38
CA THR A 34 28.15 -16.97 -1.17
C THR A 34 27.11 -15.86 -1.00
N LYS A 35 26.95 -15.36 0.24
CA LYS A 35 26.14 -14.18 0.55
C LYS A 35 26.58 -12.95 -0.24
N PHE A 36 27.89 -12.69 -0.33
CA PHE A 36 28.43 -11.55 -1.08
C PHE A 36 28.15 -11.64 -2.58
N ASN A 37 28.24 -12.85 -3.16
CA ASN A 37 27.96 -13.07 -4.59
C ASN A 37 26.46 -12.97 -4.92
N CYS A 38 25.55 -13.44 -4.04
CA CYS A 38 24.11 -13.18 -4.20
C CYS A 38 23.75 -11.71 -3.86
N ASN A 39 24.50 -11.00 -3.00
CA ASN A 39 24.29 -9.58 -2.69
C ASN A 39 24.69 -8.64 -3.85
N TYR A 40 25.71 -9.02 -4.63
CA TYR A 40 26.10 -8.32 -5.86
C TYR A 40 25.04 -8.38 -6.97
N SER A 41 24.04 -9.26 -6.87
CA SER A 41 22.88 -9.27 -7.78
C SER A 41 21.92 -8.09 -7.60
N GLY A 42 22.12 -7.24 -6.58
CA GLY A 42 21.29 -6.06 -6.30
C GLY A 42 19.88 -6.36 -5.76
N THR A 43 19.49 -7.63 -5.73
CA THR A 43 18.10 -8.05 -5.42
C THR A 43 17.74 -7.96 -3.94
N TRP A 44 18.69 -8.03 -3.01
CA TRP A 44 18.40 -7.91 -1.57
C TRP A 44 18.12 -6.47 -1.14
N ASP A 45 18.97 -5.52 -1.52
CA ASP A 45 18.75 -4.10 -1.25
C ASP A 45 17.50 -3.58 -1.98
N GLN A 46 17.22 -4.10 -3.18
CA GLN A 46 15.95 -3.85 -3.88
C GLN A 46 14.76 -4.35 -3.07
N ARG A 47 14.76 -5.60 -2.58
CA ARG A 47 13.64 -6.12 -1.76
C ARG A 47 13.45 -5.39 -0.44
N VAL A 48 14.52 -4.97 0.23
CA VAL A 48 14.43 -4.19 1.47
C VAL A 48 13.85 -2.81 1.18
N THR A 49 14.33 -2.15 0.13
CA THR A 49 13.83 -0.85 -0.32
C THR A 49 12.36 -0.93 -0.72
N GLU A 50 11.98 -1.94 -1.51
CA GLU A 50 10.60 -2.20 -1.92
C GLU A 50 9.70 -2.44 -0.71
N LYS A 51 10.08 -3.31 0.23
CA LYS A 51 9.30 -3.57 1.46
C LYS A 51 9.16 -2.32 2.33
N GLN A 52 10.22 -1.51 2.45
CA GLN A 52 10.17 -0.26 3.19
C GLN A 52 9.23 0.74 2.51
N GLN A 53 9.27 0.85 1.19
CA GLN A 53 8.36 1.70 0.41
C GLN A 53 6.90 1.24 0.53
N THR A 54 6.65 -0.07 0.44
CA THR A 54 5.33 -0.65 0.68
C THR A 54 4.83 -0.34 2.09
N LEU A 55 5.66 -0.55 3.11
CA LEU A 55 5.28 -0.27 4.50
C LEU A 55 4.93 1.20 4.72
N GLN A 56 5.73 2.12 4.19
CA GLN A 56 5.46 3.56 4.27
C GLN A 56 4.14 3.93 3.56
N HIS A 57 3.88 3.33 2.40
CA HIS A 57 2.65 3.57 1.65
C HIS A 57 1.41 3.02 2.37
N GLU A 58 1.48 1.81 2.93
CA GLU A 58 0.40 1.21 3.72
C GLU A 58 0.12 2.02 4.99
N GLN A 59 1.16 2.50 5.68
CA GLN A 59 1.01 3.37 6.85
C GLN A 59 0.32 4.70 6.47
N ALA A 60 0.72 5.30 5.35
CA ALA A 60 0.09 6.53 4.86
C ALA A 60 -1.39 6.30 4.51
N LEU A 61 -1.72 5.22 3.81
CA LEU A 61 -3.10 4.91 3.47
C LEU A 61 -3.96 4.59 4.70
N ASN A 62 -3.43 3.80 5.64
CA ASN A 62 -4.11 3.50 6.90
C ASN A 62 -4.38 4.79 7.70
N LYS A 63 -3.43 5.73 7.72
CA LYS A 63 -3.64 7.05 8.32
C LYS A 63 -4.82 7.80 7.70
N GLU A 64 -4.98 7.76 6.38
CA GLU A 64 -6.14 8.39 5.71
C GLU A 64 -7.46 7.69 6.07
N PHE A 65 -7.49 6.35 6.10
CA PHE A 65 -8.68 5.62 6.57
C PHE A 65 -9.06 6.04 7.99
N ASN A 66 -8.10 6.08 8.91
CA ASN A 66 -8.35 6.51 10.28
C ASN A 66 -8.83 7.97 10.37
N ALA A 67 -8.26 8.87 9.56
CA ALA A 67 -8.71 10.26 9.50
C ALA A 67 -10.16 10.38 9.01
N VAL A 68 -10.55 9.57 8.03
CA VAL A 68 -11.93 9.51 7.56
C VAL A 68 -12.86 8.94 8.62
N TYR A 69 -12.49 7.84 9.28
CA TYR A 69 -13.32 7.25 10.35
C TYR A 69 -13.51 8.23 11.52
N ALA A 70 -12.45 8.94 11.91
CA ALA A 70 -12.54 9.98 12.92
C ALA A 70 -13.49 11.12 12.50
N ALA A 71 -13.41 11.57 11.25
CA ALA A 71 -14.29 12.60 10.72
C ALA A 71 -15.76 12.14 10.63
N ILE A 72 -16.02 10.88 10.28
CA ILE A 72 -17.36 10.29 10.29
C ILE A 72 -17.94 10.28 11.71
N GLU A 73 -17.13 9.87 12.69
CA GLU A 73 -17.59 9.82 14.08
C GLU A 73 -17.83 11.22 14.65
N GLN A 74 -16.95 12.17 14.33
CA GLN A 74 -17.15 13.57 14.66
C GLN A 74 -18.47 14.08 14.07
N GLU A 75 -18.78 13.78 12.81
CA GLU A 75 -20.02 14.20 12.14
C GLU A 75 -21.28 13.61 12.78
N LYS A 76 -21.24 12.35 13.24
CA LYS A 76 -22.36 11.70 13.94
C LYS A 76 -22.73 12.38 15.25
N THR A 77 -21.73 12.91 15.97
CA THR A 77 -21.93 13.54 17.28
C THR A 77 -22.43 15.00 17.21
N GLN A 78 -22.47 15.61 16.03
CA GLN A 78 -22.81 17.03 15.87
C GLN A 78 -24.31 17.37 16.04
N SER A 79 -25.19 16.44 16.39
CA SER A 79 -26.66 16.65 16.37
C SER A 79 -27.13 17.95 17.06
N ASN A 80 -26.57 18.28 18.23
CA ASN A 80 -26.88 19.50 19.00
C ASN A 80 -25.84 20.63 18.84
N ALA A 81 -24.88 20.49 17.93
CA ALA A 81 -23.83 21.47 17.76
C ALA A 81 -24.32 22.71 16.98
N SER A 82 -23.59 23.82 17.13
CA SER A 82 -23.84 25.05 16.39
C SER A 82 -23.74 24.81 14.87
N VAL A 83 -24.44 25.65 14.08
CA VAL A 83 -24.36 25.60 12.61
C VAL A 83 -22.92 25.72 12.11
N THR A 84 -22.11 26.56 12.75
CA THR A 84 -20.68 26.72 12.43
C THR A 84 -19.89 25.43 12.68
N ALA A 85 -20.14 24.77 13.81
CA ALA A 85 -19.50 23.49 14.14
C ALA A 85 -19.91 22.38 13.16
N LYS A 86 -21.21 22.28 12.83
CA LYS A 86 -21.74 21.36 11.81
C LYS A 86 -21.06 21.58 10.45
N ARG A 87 -20.96 22.83 9.98
CA ARG A 87 -20.29 23.16 8.71
C ARG A 87 -18.81 22.80 8.70
N LYS A 88 -18.11 23.08 9.80
CA LYS A 88 -16.69 22.74 9.93
C LYS A 88 -16.48 21.22 9.85
N SER A 89 -17.28 20.46 10.60
CA SER A 89 -17.24 18.99 10.61
C SER A 89 -17.51 18.40 9.21
N GLN A 90 -18.49 18.94 8.48
CA GLN A 90 -18.77 18.53 7.10
C GLN A 90 -17.61 18.82 6.14
N GLN A 91 -16.97 19.99 6.27
CA GLN A 91 -15.81 20.34 5.46
C GLN A 91 -14.60 19.44 5.75
N GLU A 92 -14.37 19.11 7.01
CA GLU A 92 -13.33 18.18 7.44
C GLU A 92 -13.57 16.78 6.87
N LEU A 93 -14.80 16.26 6.98
CA LEU A 93 -15.19 14.99 6.39
C LEU A 93 -14.99 14.98 4.87
N GLN A 94 -15.46 16.01 4.17
CA GLN A 94 -15.29 16.11 2.72
C GLN A 94 -13.82 16.11 2.31
N ARG A 95 -12.98 16.86 3.04
CA ARG A 95 -11.54 16.93 2.78
C ARG A 95 -10.87 15.58 2.98
N SER A 96 -11.12 14.92 4.11
CA SER A 96 -10.57 13.60 4.42
C SER A 96 -11.00 12.56 3.39
N MET A 97 -12.27 12.57 2.99
CA MET A 97 -12.78 11.66 1.96
C MET A 97 -12.12 11.88 0.60
N ASN A 98 -11.97 13.13 0.17
CA ASN A 98 -11.32 13.47 -1.10
C ASN A 98 -9.84 13.02 -1.11
N ASN A 99 -9.13 13.21 0.01
CA ASN A 99 -7.75 12.76 0.17
C ASN A 99 -7.66 11.23 0.06
N LEU A 100 -8.52 10.51 0.80
CA LEU A 100 -8.56 9.06 0.78
C LEU A 100 -8.86 8.54 -0.63
N VAL A 101 -9.88 9.05 -1.31
CA VAL A 101 -10.20 8.66 -2.69
C VAL A 101 -9.02 8.88 -3.64
N ALA A 102 -8.31 9.99 -3.51
CA ALA A 102 -7.12 10.25 -4.34
C ALA A 102 -6.00 9.23 -4.07
N GLN A 103 -5.79 8.81 -2.82
CA GLN A 103 -4.84 7.77 -2.46
C GLN A 103 -5.28 6.39 -2.96
N LEU A 104 -6.57 6.06 -2.80
CA LEU A 104 -7.16 4.81 -3.27
C LEU A 104 -7.04 4.65 -4.78
N LYS A 105 -7.31 5.70 -5.57
CA LYS A 105 -7.15 5.67 -7.03
C LYS A 105 -5.72 5.36 -7.47
N LYS A 106 -4.73 5.87 -6.73
CA LYS A 106 -3.31 5.58 -6.99
C LYS A 106 -2.98 4.13 -6.66
N LYS A 107 -3.41 3.65 -5.48
CA LYS A 107 -3.14 2.26 -5.03
C LYS A 107 -3.88 1.22 -5.87
N SER A 108 -5.07 1.53 -6.36
CA SER A 108 -5.91 0.62 -7.15
C SER A 108 -5.65 0.71 -8.66
N ALA A 109 -4.56 1.34 -9.10
CA ALA A 109 -4.24 1.43 -10.52
C ALA A 109 -4.09 0.01 -11.10
N GLY A 110 -4.84 -0.29 -12.16
CA GLY A 110 -4.88 -1.63 -12.78
C GLY A 110 -5.82 -2.64 -12.12
N ARG A 111 -6.50 -2.28 -11.01
CA ARG A 111 -7.50 -3.11 -10.32
C ARG A 111 -8.92 -2.63 -10.64
N ALA A 112 -9.54 -3.19 -11.68
CA ALA A 112 -10.84 -2.75 -12.18
C ALA A 112 -11.98 -2.91 -11.15
N ASP A 113 -11.92 -3.96 -10.34
CA ASP A 113 -12.81 -4.21 -9.19
C ASP A 113 -12.74 -3.06 -8.17
N ALA A 114 -11.52 -2.71 -7.74
CA ALA A 114 -11.30 -1.63 -6.78
C ALA A 114 -11.66 -0.25 -7.36
N GLN A 115 -11.36 -0.01 -8.64
CA GLN A 115 -11.75 1.24 -9.31
C GLN A 115 -13.26 1.42 -9.38
N LYS A 116 -14.02 0.33 -9.59
CA LYS A 116 -15.49 0.36 -9.59
C LYS A 116 -16.03 0.73 -8.22
N GLU A 117 -15.51 0.14 -7.15
CA GLU A 117 -15.92 0.46 -5.77
C GLU A 117 -15.56 1.91 -5.39
N ILE A 118 -14.39 2.40 -5.81
CA ILE A 118 -14.00 3.80 -5.61
C ILE A 118 -14.96 4.74 -6.35
N ALA A 119 -15.36 4.43 -7.58
CA ALA A 119 -16.32 5.24 -8.32
C ALA A 119 -17.71 5.25 -7.66
N ALA A 120 -18.13 4.12 -7.08
CA ALA A 120 -19.37 4.04 -6.30
C ALA A 120 -19.32 4.87 -5.02
N LEU A 121 -18.16 4.91 -4.35
CA LEU A 121 -17.91 5.77 -3.19
C LEU A 121 -17.99 7.25 -3.58
N GLU A 122 -17.32 7.66 -4.65
CA GLU A 122 -17.36 9.05 -5.16
C GLU A 122 -18.78 9.49 -5.52
N LYS A 123 -19.55 8.59 -6.15
CA LYS A 123 -20.96 8.85 -6.47
C LYS A 123 -21.77 9.08 -5.20
N SER A 124 -21.59 8.23 -4.19
CA SER A 124 -22.30 8.36 -2.90
C SER A 124 -21.96 9.67 -2.18
N MET A 125 -20.69 10.09 -2.23
CA MET A 125 -20.26 11.39 -1.68
C MET A 125 -20.92 12.57 -2.41
N LYS A 126 -20.95 12.54 -3.76
CA LYS A 126 -21.59 13.61 -4.56
C LYS A 126 -23.10 13.67 -4.33
N GLU A 127 -23.75 12.52 -4.19
CA GLU A 127 -25.18 12.44 -3.87
C GLU A 127 -25.48 13.11 -2.52
N ALA A 128 -24.71 12.77 -1.48
CA ALA A 128 -24.84 13.39 -0.16
C ALA A 128 -24.57 14.90 -0.16
N GLN A 129 -23.67 15.38 -1.03
CA GLN A 129 -23.40 16.81 -1.17
C GLN A 129 -24.54 17.57 -1.87
N ASN A 130 -25.14 16.96 -2.90
CA ASN A 130 -26.21 17.58 -3.69
C ASN A 130 -27.59 17.47 -3.05
N ARG A 131 -27.78 16.50 -2.15
CA ARG A 131 -29.01 16.28 -1.40
C ARG A 131 -28.67 16.22 0.08
N PRO A 132 -28.61 17.38 0.76
CA PRO A 132 -28.40 17.41 2.20
C PRO A 132 -29.51 16.63 2.89
N SER A 133 -29.15 15.85 3.91
CA SER A 133 -30.10 15.03 4.65
C SER A 133 -31.18 15.90 5.31
N GLU A 134 -32.44 15.50 5.18
CA GLU A 134 -33.60 16.24 5.70
C GLU A 134 -33.84 15.98 7.20
N SER A 135 -33.22 14.91 7.72
CA SER A 135 -33.28 14.54 9.14
C SER A 135 -31.94 13.98 9.63
N GLU A 136 -31.72 14.08 10.95
CA GLU A 136 -30.54 13.48 11.60
C GLU A 136 -30.50 11.95 11.41
N MET A 137 -31.67 11.28 11.30
CA MET A 137 -31.74 9.85 11.01
C MET A 137 -31.23 9.52 9.59
N GLN A 138 -31.67 10.26 8.57
CA GLN A 138 -31.17 10.10 7.20
C GLN A 138 -29.65 10.32 7.14
N LYS A 139 -29.17 11.35 7.83
CA LYS A 139 -27.74 11.67 7.92
C LYS A 139 -26.93 10.53 8.55
N GLN A 140 -27.42 9.93 9.64
CA GLN A 140 -26.76 8.78 10.25
C GLN A 140 -26.70 7.57 9.33
N MET A 141 -27.77 7.30 8.57
CA MET A 141 -27.78 6.21 7.58
C MET A 141 -26.78 6.46 6.44
N GLU A 142 -26.67 7.69 5.95
CA GLU A 142 -25.68 8.08 4.93
C GLU A 142 -24.25 7.86 5.43
N LEU A 143 -23.95 8.31 6.66
CA LEU A 143 -22.65 8.10 7.29
C LEU A 143 -22.33 6.62 7.49
N GLN A 144 -23.31 5.80 7.89
CA GLN A 144 -23.14 4.35 8.00
C GLN A 144 -22.89 3.68 6.65
N LYS A 145 -23.60 4.11 5.60
CA LYS A 145 -23.38 3.61 4.23
C LYS A 145 -21.96 3.90 3.77
N LEU A 146 -21.49 5.15 3.94
CA LEU A 146 -20.12 5.54 3.62
C LEU A 146 -19.10 4.71 4.40
N GLN A 147 -19.31 4.53 5.71
CA GLN A 147 -18.45 3.70 6.56
C GLN A 147 -18.38 2.24 6.09
N GLY A 148 -19.50 1.68 5.63
CA GLY A 148 -19.57 0.33 5.07
C GLY A 148 -18.78 0.20 3.77
N GLN A 149 -18.95 1.15 2.83
CA GLN A 149 -18.20 1.18 1.57
C GLN A 149 -16.69 1.31 1.80
N LEU A 150 -16.29 2.14 2.74
CA LEU A 150 -14.89 2.31 3.14
C LEU A 150 -14.28 1.03 3.71
N THR A 151 -15.01 0.36 4.61
CA THR A 151 -14.57 -0.91 5.18
C THR A 151 -14.41 -1.99 4.11
N GLY A 152 -15.31 -2.03 3.12
CA GLY A 152 -15.20 -2.95 1.98
C GLY A 152 -13.96 -2.65 1.13
N LEU A 153 -13.73 -1.38 0.81
CA LEU A 153 -12.56 -0.92 0.06
C LEU A 153 -11.25 -1.20 0.80
N GLN A 154 -11.21 -0.98 2.11
CA GLN A 154 -10.04 -1.27 2.93
C GLN A 154 -9.66 -2.75 2.84
N LYS A 155 -10.62 -3.65 3.09
CA LYS A 155 -10.41 -5.11 3.00
C LYS A 155 -9.98 -5.57 1.61
N MET A 156 -10.54 -4.97 0.55
CA MET A 156 -10.16 -5.29 -0.82
C MET A 156 -8.70 -4.92 -1.14
N LEU A 157 -8.16 -3.91 -0.46
CA LEU A 157 -6.83 -3.35 -0.70
C LEU A 157 -5.78 -3.83 0.29
N GLU A 158 -6.14 -4.67 1.26
CA GLU A 158 -5.17 -5.31 2.15
C GLU A 158 -4.26 -6.25 1.33
N PRO A 159 -2.93 -6.27 1.61
CA PRO A 159 -2.02 -7.20 0.96
C PRO A 159 -2.39 -8.64 1.34
N GLN A 160 -2.52 -9.50 0.33
CA GLN A 160 -2.77 -10.95 0.46
C GLN A 160 -1.49 -11.70 0.82
#